data_AF-A0A095XAM5-F1
#
_entry.id   AF-A0A095XAM5-F1
#
_cell.length_a   1.000
_cell.length_b   1.000
_cell.length_c   1.000
_cell.angle_alpha   90.00
_cell.angle_beta   90.00
_cell.angle_gamma   90.00
#
_symmetry.space_group_name_H-M   'P 1'
#
loop_
_entity.id
_entity.type
_entity.pdbx_description
1 polymer ?
#
loop_
_entity_poly.entity_id
_entity_poly.type
_entity_poly.pdbx_seq_one_letter_code
_entity_poly.pdbx_strand_id
1 'polypeptide(L)' 'MTLKVVAKVFGSLIPAMIGTYLLVKDYIAAANHPEWSVSPMVMWVKFGVGLIVSIILLFAVFRQKN' A
#
# COMPACT_ATOMS: atom_id res chain seq x y z
N MET A 1 -21.79 12.97 -1.11
CA MET A 1 -21.01 11.85 -0.51
C MET A 1 -20.86 12.19 0.97
N THR A 2 -21.29 11.34 1.91
CA THR A 2 -21.25 11.70 3.35
C THR A 2 -19.82 11.69 3.87
N LEU A 3 -19.51 12.50 4.89
CA LEU A 3 -18.18 12.57 5.52
C LEU A 3 -17.66 11.18 5.93
N LYS A 4 -18.56 10.28 6.34
CA LYS A 4 -18.27 8.88 6.68
C LYS A 4 -17.70 8.09 5.49
N VAL A 5 -18.22 8.30 4.28
CA VAL A 5 -17.72 7.62 3.08
C VAL A 5 -16.34 8.14 2.69
N VAL A 6 -16.13 9.46 2.79
CA VAL A 6 -14.82 10.08 2.54
C VAL A 6 -13.76 9.51 3.48
N ALA A 7 -14.05 9.43 4.79
CA ALA A 7 -13.13 8.83 5.78
C ALA A 7 -12.79 7.36 5.47
N LYS A 8 -13.78 6.56 5.04
CA LYS A 8 -13.57 5.16 4.64
C LYS A 8 -12.67 5.04 3.39
N VAL A 9 -12.84 5.93 2.41
CA VAL A 9 -11.98 5.98 1.22
C VAL A 9 -10.55 6.32 1.61
N PHE A 10 -10.32 7.37 2.41
CA PHE A 10 -8.96 7.68 2.86
C PHE A 10 -8.33 6.58 3.71
N GLY A 11 -9.10 5.94 4.60
CA GLY A 11 -8.64 4.80 5.38
C GLY A 11 -8.20 3.62 4.52
N SER A 12 -8.90 3.36 3.42
CA SER A 12 -8.54 2.29 2.48
C SER A 12 -7.24 2.53 1.73
N LEU A 13 -6.75 3.78 1.65
CA LEU A 13 -5.48 4.11 1.00
C LEU A 13 -4.26 3.92 1.92
N ILE A 14 -4.46 3.78 3.23
CA ILE A 14 -3.37 3.64 4.21
C ILE A 14 -2.42 2.45 3.88
N PRO A 15 -2.92 1.24 3.57
CA PRO A 15 -2.05 0.12 3.22
C PRO A 15 -1.17 0.38 1.99
N ALA A 16 -1.71 1.02 0.95
CA ALA A 16 -0.94 1.41 -0.23
C ALA A 16 0.13 2.46 0.12
N MET A 17 -0.18 3.46 0.96
CA MET A 17 0.82 4.45 1.41
C MET A 17 1.96 3.79 2.20
N ILE A 18 1.65 2.87 3.11
CA ILE A 18 2.65 2.10 3.86
C ILE A 18 3.50 1.24 2.89
N GLY A 19 2.85 0.56 1.94
CA GLY A 19 3.54 -0.22 0.91
C GLY A 19 4.52 0.62 0.09
N THR A 20 4.11 1.81 -0.35
CA THR A 20 4.98 2.75 -1.07
C THR A 20 6.15 3.21 -0.23
N TYR A 21 5.91 3.54 1.05
CA TYR A 21 6.98 3.93 1.97
C TYR A 21 8.03 2.82 2.14
N LEU A 22 7.58 1.58 2.33
CA LEU A 22 8.47 0.42 2.44
C LEU A 22 9.25 0.17 1.15
N LEU A 23 8.61 0.32 -0.02
CA LEU A 23 9.26 0.18 -1.32
C LEU A 23 10.37 1.21 -1.51
N VAL A 24 10.10 2.48 -1.20
CA VAL A 24 11.10 3.57 -1.29
C VAL A 24 12.24 3.33 -0.31
N LYS A 25 11.94 2.92 0.93
CA LYS A 25 12.95 2.58 1.93
C LYS A 25 13.86 1.45 1.45
N ASP A 26 13.28 0.37 0.95
CA ASP A 26 14.03 -0.79 0.45
C ASP A 26 14.85 -0.41 -0.80
N TYR A 27 14.36 0.50 -1.65
CA TYR A 27 15.08 1.01 -2.81
C TYR A 27 16.30 1.85 -2.43
N ILE A 28 16.14 2.75 -1.44
CA ILE A 28 17.25 3.54 -0.90
C ILE A 28 18.28 2.63 -0.23
N ALA A 29 17.84 1.58 0.48
CA ALA A 29 18.74 0.59 1.07
C ALA A 29 19.52 -0.17 -0.01
N ALA A 30 18.87 -0.63 -1.08
CA ALA A 30 19.54 -1.30 -2.20
C ALA A 30 20.60 -0.42 -2.89
N ALA A 31 20.38 0.89 -2.95
CA ALA A 31 21.32 1.83 -3.57
C ALA A 31 22.55 2.14 -2.69
N ASN A 32 22.39 2.19 -1.36
CA ASN A 32 23.44 2.63 -0.44
C ASN A 32 24.12 1.48 0.34
N HIS A 33 23.36 0.43 0.65
CA HIS A 33 23.77 -0.72 1.48
C HIS A 33 23.22 -2.03 0.88
N PRO A 34 23.76 -2.48 -0.26
CA PRO A 34 23.27 -3.67 -0.95
C PRO A 34 23.30 -4.94 -0.07
N GLU A 35 24.18 -5.02 0.91
CA GLU A 35 24.27 -6.09 1.91
C GLU A 35 23.06 -6.20 2.84
N TRP A 36 22.29 -5.11 3.01
CA TRP A 36 21.04 -5.09 3.79
C TRP A 36 19.80 -5.10 2.91
N SER A 37 20.00 -5.10 1.59
CA SER A 37 18.92 -5.05 0.63
C SER A 37 18.19 -6.39 0.54
N VAL A 38 16.87 -6.32 0.49
CA VAL A 38 16.05 -7.49 0.16
C VAL A 38 16.01 -7.69 -1.35
N SER A 39 15.74 -8.90 -1.81
CA SER A 39 15.63 -9.16 -3.24
C SER A 39 14.54 -8.27 -3.88
N PRO A 40 14.70 -7.84 -5.14
CA PRO A 40 13.69 -7.02 -5.82
C PRO A 40 12.30 -7.65 -5.78
N MET A 41 12.22 -8.98 -5.88
CA MET A 41 10.96 -9.72 -5.78
C MET A 41 10.26 -9.47 -4.44
N VAL A 42 10.98 -9.51 -3.31
CA VAL A 42 10.41 -9.27 -1.98
C VAL A 42 9.93 -7.82 -1.84
N MET A 43 10.66 -6.85 -2.39
CA MET A 43 10.24 -5.43 -2.41
C MET A 43 8.90 -5.26 -3.11
N TRP A 44 8.77 -5.84 -4.31
CA TRP A 44 7.53 -5.77 -5.09
C TRP A 44 6.37 -6.51 -4.43
N VAL A 45 6.63 -7.64 -3.75
CA VAL A 45 5.60 -8.37 -3.00
C VAL A 45 5.08 -7.54 -1.82
N LYS A 46 5.95 -6.91 -1.02
CA LYS A 46 5.52 -6.04 0.10
C LYS A 46 4.61 -4.90 -0.39
N PHE A 47 5.01 -4.24 -1.49
CA PHE A 47 4.21 -3.18 -2.10
C PHE A 47 2.88 -3.71 -2.67
N GLY A 48 2.94 -4.82 -3.42
CA GLY A 48 1.79 -5.45 -4.05
C GLY A 48 0.72 -5.88 -3.05
N VAL A 49 1.11 -6.44 -1.90
CA VAL A 49 0.18 -6.79 -0.81
C VAL A 49 -0.54 -5.54 -0.31
N GLY A 50 0.18 -4.43 -0.06
CA GLY A 50 -0.41 -3.17 0.37
C GLY A 50 -1.43 -2.63 -0.65
N LEU A 51 -1.08 -2.67 -1.94
CA LEU A 51 -1.97 -2.26 -3.04
C LEU A 51 -3.24 -3.12 -3.12
N ILE A 52 -3.10 -4.45 -3.09
CA ILE A 52 -4.22 -5.39 -3.19
C ILE A 52 -5.20 -5.18 -2.03
N VAL A 53 -4.68 -5.05 -0.80
CA VAL A 53 -5.50 -4.78 0.38
C VAL A 53 -6.26 -3.46 0.23
N SER A 54 -5.59 -2.40 -0.22
CA SER A 54 -6.24 -1.11 -0.49
C SER A 54 -7.36 -1.22 -1.52
N ILE A 55 -7.15 -1.97 -2.61
CA ILE A 55 -8.16 -2.18 -3.66
C ILE A 55 -9.37 -2.94 -3.11
N ILE A 56 -9.15 -4.01 -2.33
CA ILE A 56 -10.24 -4.78 -1.71
C ILE A 56 -11.06 -3.90 -0.76
N LEU A 57 -10.39 -3.08 0.06
CA LEU A 57 -11.06 -2.16 0.97
C LEU A 57 -11.88 -1.11 0.21
N LEU A 58 -11.32 -0.51 -0.84
CA LEU A 58 -12.06 0.42 -1.71
C LEU A 58 -13.29 -0.26 -2.31
N PHE A 59 -13.13 -1.46 -2.85
CA PHE A 59 -14.23 -2.23 -3.43
C PHE A 59 -15.35 -2.48 -2.41
N ALA A 60 -14.99 -2.86 -1.18
CA ALA A 60 -15.96 -3.06 -0.09
C ALA A 60 -16.70 -1.75 0.27
N VAL A 61 -16.00 -0.61 0.31
CA VAL A 61 -16.61 0.70 0.57
C VAL A 61 -17.61 1.08 -0.53
N PHE A 62 -17.30 0.81 -1.80
CA PHE A 62 -18.22 1.08 -2.90
C PHE A 62 -19.40 0.09 -2.94
N ARG A 63 -19.19 -1.19 -2.59
CA ARG A 63 -20.27 -2.19 -2.48
C ARG A 63 -21.27 -1.86 -1.36
N GLN A 64 -20.85 -1.24 -0.26
CA GLN A 64 -21.76 -0.78 0.80
C GLN A 64 -22.65 0.40 0.39
N LYS A 65 -22.38 1.04 -0.76
CA LYS A 65 -23.12 2.19 -1.26
C LYS A 65 -24.27 1.79 -2.22
N ASN A 66 -24.22 0.58 -2.79
CA ASN A 66 -25.27 -0.01 -3.64
C ASN A 66 -26.21 -0.87 -2.81
#